data_AF-A0A971EE80-F1
#
_entry.id   AF-A0A971EE80-F1
#
_cell.length_a   1.000
_cell.length_b   1.000
_cell.length_c   1.000
_cell.angle_alpha   90.00
_cell.angle_beta   90.00
_cell.angle_gamma   90.00
#
_symmetry.space_group_name_H-M   'P 1'
#
loop_
_entity.id
_entity.type
_entity.pdbx_description
1 polymer ?
#
loop_
_entity_poly.entity_id
_entity_poly.type
_entity_poly.pdbx_seq_one_letter_code
_entity_poly.pdbx_strand_id
1 'polypeptide(L)'
;MPLHARMELYPVPRERGRHTYGGSYMEEPEWWRKPHQISRSSELIDMLKEMLFIKKLFSSHRSLWWKSYSFHLGLYLLILWAILLIIGALAELSGIPVSPSVSFWTALLYYLTIITGVVGFAIATVGVILLLMRRVFDPVLKKYTTPQEYFNLLLLLAALSTGIAVWIPDLSFAAARQLVAQILTLSVVPDIMLVIHLLLAEVTLIYIPPSKMGHYVGKYFTYHKILWENEPNLAGSPMEDKVKAALANKPATSWGAPHIQNPPAPEA
;
A
#
# COMPACT_ATOMS: atom_id res chain seq x y z
N MET A 1 -2.18 -19.45 1.34
CA MET A 1 -3.01 -19.57 2.55
C MET A 1 -3.37 -21.04 2.73
N PRO A 2 -3.44 -21.58 3.96
CA PRO A 2 -3.99 -22.91 4.17
C PRO A 2 -5.41 -22.98 3.60
N LEU A 3 -5.75 -24.07 2.92
CA LEU A 3 -7.04 -24.19 2.23
C LEU A 3 -8.24 -24.01 3.19
N HIS A 4 -8.11 -24.52 4.41
CA HIS A 4 -9.16 -24.42 5.44
C HIS A 4 -9.44 -22.99 5.92
N ALA A 5 -8.54 -22.05 5.66
CA ALA A 5 -8.70 -20.64 6.04
C ALA A 5 -9.12 -19.76 4.86
N ARG A 6 -9.29 -20.34 3.67
CA ARG A 6 -9.77 -19.61 2.49
C ARG A 6 -11.20 -19.14 2.72
N MET A 7 -11.42 -17.86 2.49
CA MET A 7 -12.74 -17.24 2.55
C MET A 7 -13.13 -16.92 1.11
N GLU A 8 -14.12 -17.63 0.54
CA GLU A 8 -14.63 -17.38 -0.81
C GLU A 8 -15.53 -16.13 -0.82
N LEU A 9 -14.92 -14.97 -0.60
CA LEU A 9 -15.61 -13.69 -0.48
C LEU A 9 -15.86 -13.10 -1.86
N TYR A 10 -17.02 -13.43 -2.42
CA TYR A 10 -17.51 -12.79 -3.63
C TYR A 10 -17.97 -11.34 -3.36
N PRO A 11 -17.83 -10.41 -4.33
CA PRO A 11 -17.28 -10.60 -5.67
C PRO A 11 -15.76 -10.83 -5.70
N VAL A 12 -15.33 -11.82 -6.48
CA VAL A 12 -13.93 -12.04 -6.84
C VAL A 12 -13.66 -11.34 -8.19
N PRO A 13 -12.79 -10.31 -8.26
CA PRO A 13 -12.57 -9.53 -9.47
C PRO A 13 -12.14 -10.34 -10.71
N ARG A 14 -11.51 -11.49 -10.49
CA ARG A 14 -11.05 -12.39 -11.56
C ARG A 14 -12.21 -13.13 -12.23
N GLU A 15 -13.41 -13.19 -11.66
CA GLU A 15 -14.58 -13.83 -12.31
C GLU A 15 -15.07 -13.00 -13.50
N ARG A 16 -14.85 -13.49 -14.72
CA ARG A 16 -15.21 -12.74 -15.93
C ARG A 16 -16.72 -12.50 -16.01
N GLY A 17 -17.13 -11.23 -16.10
CA GLY A 17 -18.53 -10.81 -16.09
C GLY A 17 -19.21 -10.87 -14.72
N ARG A 18 -19.03 -11.97 -13.97
CA ARG A 18 -19.75 -12.23 -12.71
C ARG A 18 -19.35 -11.32 -11.55
N HIS A 19 -18.10 -10.84 -11.54
CA HIS A 19 -17.63 -9.87 -10.54
C HIS A 19 -18.45 -8.57 -10.51
N THR A 20 -19.16 -8.22 -11.58
CA THR A 20 -19.94 -6.98 -11.69
C THR A 20 -21.21 -6.98 -10.85
N TYR A 21 -21.84 -8.15 -10.66
CA TYR A 21 -23.10 -8.30 -9.92
C TYR A 21 -22.93 -9.12 -8.64
N GLY A 22 -21.69 -9.49 -8.26
CA GLY A 22 -21.42 -10.25 -7.04
C GLY A 22 -21.40 -11.77 -7.23
N GLY A 23 -21.46 -12.25 -8.47
CA GLY A 23 -21.68 -13.66 -8.74
C GLY A 23 -20.45 -14.55 -8.77
N SER A 24 -20.71 -15.86 -8.80
CA SER A 24 -19.71 -16.94 -8.79
C SER A 24 -19.87 -17.89 -9.96
N TYR A 25 -18.81 -18.60 -10.33
CA TYR A 25 -18.92 -19.75 -11.23
C TYR A 25 -19.89 -20.83 -10.75
N MET A 26 -20.16 -20.88 -9.43
CA MET A 26 -21.13 -21.80 -8.83
C MET A 26 -22.59 -21.54 -9.26
N GLU A 27 -22.89 -20.38 -9.86
CA GLU A 27 -24.22 -20.07 -10.41
C GLU A 27 -24.54 -20.87 -11.67
N GLU A 28 -23.52 -21.40 -12.34
CA GLU A 28 -23.69 -22.11 -13.59
C GLU A 28 -23.95 -23.61 -13.34
N PRO A 29 -25.02 -24.19 -13.92
CA PRO A 29 -25.24 -25.64 -13.84
C PRO A 29 -24.05 -26.39 -14.42
N GLU A 30 -23.66 -27.46 -13.72
CA GLU A 30 -22.50 -28.29 -14.06
C GLU A 30 -21.21 -27.47 -14.30
N TRP A 31 -21.01 -26.39 -13.54
CA TRP A 31 -19.83 -25.53 -13.65
C TRP A 31 -18.50 -26.31 -13.61
N TRP A 32 -18.46 -27.44 -12.89
CA TRP A 32 -17.26 -28.29 -12.77
C TRP A 32 -16.88 -29.01 -14.06
N ARG A 33 -17.80 -29.09 -15.05
CA ARG A 33 -17.53 -29.64 -16.39
C ARG A 33 -17.08 -28.57 -17.39
N LYS A 34 -17.15 -27.29 -17.01
CA LYS A 34 -16.95 -26.15 -17.91
C LYS A 34 -15.62 -25.45 -17.62
N PRO A 35 -15.00 -24.81 -18.62
CA PRO A 35 -13.78 -24.05 -18.39
C PRO A 35 -14.08 -22.83 -17.51
N HIS A 36 -13.29 -22.65 -16.45
CA HIS A 36 -13.42 -21.52 -15.54
C HIS A 36 -13.04 -20.20 -16.25
N GLN A 37 -14.01 -19.30 -16.41
CA GLN A 37 -13.79 -18.02 -17.09
C GLN A 37 -13.16 -16.97 -16.17
N ILE A 38 -11.85 -16.81 -16.30
CA ILE A 38 -11.05 -15.87 -15.52
C ILE A 38 -10.63 -14.63 -16.34
N SER A 39 -10.55 -13.48 -15.67
CA SER A 39 -10.11 -12.20 -16.22
C SER A 39 -9.00 -11.59 -15.37
N ARG A 40 -7.75 -11.70 -15.83
CA ARG A 40 -6.59 -11.08 -15.15
C ARG A 40 -6.61 -9.55 -15.22
N SER A 41 -7.20 -8.99 -16.28
CA SER A 41 -7.33 -7.54 -16.44
C SER A 41 -8.30 -6.95 -15.43
N SER A 42 -9.45 -7.60 -15.20
CA SER A 42 -10.42 -7.18 -14.18
C SER A 42 -9.81 -7.18 -12.78
N GLU A 43 -9.04 -8.21 -12.46
CA GLU A 43 -8.29 -8.32 -11.21
C GLU A 43 -7.27 -7.19 -11.02
N LEU A 44 -6.45 -6.92 -12.05
CA LEU A 44 -5.48 -5.83 -12.02
C LEU A 44 -6.16 -4.46 -11.88
N ILE A 45 -7.25 -4.22 -12.60
CA ILE A 45 -8.00 -2.96 -12.54
C ILE A 45 -8.58 -2.74 -11.14
N ASP A 46 -9.18 -3.77 -10.53
CA ASP A 46 -9.74 -3.63 -9.18
C ASP A 46 -8.65 -3.50 -8.11
N MET A 47 -7.49 -4.14 -8.29
CA MET A 47 -6.32 -3.91 -7.45
C MET A 47 -5.82 -2.48 -7.55
N LEU A 48 -5.68 -1.94 -8.77
CA LEU A 48 -5.28 -0.55 -9.00
C LEU A 48 -6.29 0.43 -8.39
N LYS A 49 -7.60 0.18 -8.52
CA LYS A 49 -8.63 1.01 -7.89
C LYS A 49 -8.51 0.99 -6.36
N GLU A 50 -8.19 -0.14 -5.77
CA GLU A 50 -8.01 -0.26 -4.32
C GLU A 50 -6.71 0.39 -3.85
N MET A 51 -5.62 0.28 -4.61
CA MET A 51 -4.34 0.93 -4.28
C MET A 51 -4.44 2.44 -4.44
N LEU A 52 -4.92 2.93 -5.58
CA LEU A 52 -4.96 4.36 -5.87
C LEU A 52 -6.07 5.07 -5.09
N PHE A 53 -7.29 4.52 -5.07
CA PHE A 53 -8.46 5.23 -4.54
C PHE A 53 -8.99 4.68 -3.21
N ILE A 54 -8.44 3.58 -2.69
CA ILE A 54 -8.94 2.93 -1.46
C ILE A 54 -10.47 2.69 -1.56
N LYS A 55 -10.89 2.15 -2.71
CA LYS A 55 -12.29 2.02 -3.13
C LYS A 55 -13.17 1.36 -2.06
N LYS A 56 -12.68 0.32 -1.40
CA LYS A 56 -13.45 -0.37 -0.36
C LYS A 56 -13.80 0.54 0.81
N LEU A 57 -12.85 1.36 1.25
CA LEU A 57 -13.05 2.31 2.33
C LEU A 57 -14.02 3.42 1.90
N PHE A 58 -13.99 3.83 0.63
CA PHE A 58 -14.97 4.77 0.08
C PHE A 58 -16.39 4.19 0.14
N SER A 59 -16.56 2.92 -0.22
CA SER A 59 -17.88 2.26 -0.19
C SER A 59 -18.39 1.99 1.23
N SER A 60 -17.53 1.62 2.18
CA SER A 60 -17.96 1.20 3.53
C SER A 60 -17.96 2.33 4.56
N HIS A 61 -16.97 3.23 4.52
CA HIS A 61 -16.79 4.27 5.54
C HIS A 61 -16.31 5.61 4.92
N ARG A 62 -17.19 6.30 4.19
CA ARG A 62 -16.92 7.59 3.52
C ARG A 62 -16.26 8.65 4.41
N SER A 63 -16.69 8.76 5.67
CA SER A 63 -16.10 9.72 6.63
C SER A 63 -14.63 9.42 6.92
N LEU A 64 -14.24 8.15 6.99
CA LEU A 64 -12.84 7.74 7.19
C LEU A 64 -12.06 7.85 5.88
N TRP A 65 -12.71 7.61 4.76
CA TRP A 65 -12.10 7.73 3.44
C TRP A 65 -11.53 9.12 3.18
N TRP A 66 -12.26 10.21 3.40
CA TRP A 66 -11.73 11.56 3.14
C TRP A 66 -10.43 11.87 3.91
N LYS A 67 -10.34 11.43 5.16
CA LYS A 67 -9.15 11.63 6.02
C LYS A 67 -7.98 10.75 5.56
N SER A 68 -8.27 9.48 5.28
CA SER A 68 -7.27 8.52 4.81
C SER A 68 -6.75 8.86 3.41
N TYR A 69 -7.66 9.14 2.49
CA TYR A 69 -7.35 9.44 1.09
C TYR A 69 -6.61 10.77 0.96
N SER A 70 -6.93 11.78 1.77
CA SER A 70 -6.12 13.00 1.87
C SER A 70 -4.65 12.66 2.14
N PHE A 71 -4.35 11.86 3.17
CA PHE A 71 -2.98 11.46 3.45
C PHE A 71 -2.33 10.70 2.28
N HIS A 72 -3.01 9.71 1.70
CA HIS A 72 -2.45 8.89 0.62
C HIS A 72 -2.23 9.67 -0.67
N LEU A 73 -3.16 10.56 -1.04
CA LEU A 73 -3.01 11.45 -2.18
C LEU A 73 -1.81 12.38 -1.98
N GLY A 74 -1.65 12.95 -0.78
CA GLY A 74 -0.47 13.73 -0.43
C GLY A 74 0.82 12.93 -0.58
N LEU A 75 0.84 11.68 -0.11
CA LEU A 75 1.99 10.79 -0.27
C LEU A 75 2.29 10.48 -1.75
N TYR A 76 1.28 10.24 -2.59
CA TYR A 76 1.47 10.02 -4.03
C TYR A 76 2.05 11.26 -4.72
N LEU A 77 1.59 12.45 -4.34
CA LEU A 77 2.15 13.71 -4.84
C LEU A 77 3.60 13.89 -4.39
N LEU A 78 3.94 13.54 -3.14
CA LEU A 78 5.32 13.61 -2.63
C LEU A 78 6.26 12.60 -3.28
N ILE A 79 5.78 11.39 -3.61
CA ILE A 79 6.54 10.41 -4.39
C ILE A 79 6.81 10.95 -5.80
N LEU A 80 5.78 11.49 -6.47
CA LEU A 80 5.94 12.13 -7.77
C LEU A 80 6.91 13.31 -7.69
N TRP A 81 6.79 14.15 -6.67
CA TRP A 81 7.69 15.27 -6.42
C TRP A 81 9.15 14.82 -6.27
N ALA A 82 9.42 13.77 -5.49
CA ALA A 82 10.76 13.22 -5.33
C ALA A 82 11.34 12.71 -6.67
N ILE A 83 10.53 12.05 -7.51
CA ILE A 83 10.93 11.63 -8.86
C ILE A 83 11.26 12.85 -9.73
N LEU A 84 10.43 13.89 -9.69
CA LEU A 84 10.66 15.14 -10.43
C LEU A 84 11.94 15.86 -9.95
N LEU A 85 12.24 15.83 -8.65
CA LEU A 85 13.50 16.36 -8.12
C LEU A 85 14.71 15.61 -8.65
N ILE A 86 14.66 14.28 -8.72
CA ILE A 86 15.74 13.46 -9.30
C ILE A 86 15.95 13.83 -10.77
N ILE A 87 14.87 13.91 -11.56
CA ILE A 87 14.94 14.31 -12.97
C ILE A 87 15.52 15.73 -13.10
N GLY A 88 15.09 16.66 -12.24
CA GLY A 88 15.59 18.03 -12.22
C GLY A 88 17.06 18.14 -11.84
N ALA A 89 17.51 17.39 -10.84
CA ALA A 89 18.90 17.32 -10.43
C ALA A 89 19.78 16.77 -11.57
N LEU A 90 19.33 15.71 -12.26
CA LEU A 90 20.06 15.16 -13.42
C LEU A 90 20.14 16.15 -14.58
N ALA A 91 19.09 16.94 -14.81
CA ALA A 91 19.11 18.01 -15.82
C ALA A 91 20.12 19.11 -15.45
N GLU A 92 20.12 19.56 -14.19
CA GLU A 92 21.07 20.58 -13.69
C GLU A 92 22.53 20.09 -13.76
N LEU A 93 22.79 18.82 -13.39
CA LEU A 93 24.10 18.18 -13.54
C LEU A 93 24.55 18.06 -15.00
N SER A 94 23.61 17.99 -15.94
CA SER A 94 23.88 17.99 -17.39
C SER A 94 24.05 19.39 -17.98
N GLY A 95 24.02 20.44 -17.14
CA GLY A 95 24.15 21.84 -17.56
C GLY A 95 22.86 22.48 -18.08
N ILE A 96 21.70 21.83 -17.89
CA ILE A 96 20.39 22.35 -18.31
C ILE A 96 19.67 22.91 -17.07
N PRO A 97 19.59 24.24 -16.90
CA PRO A 97 18.92 24.82 -15.74
C PRO A 97 17.41 24.56 -15.79
N VAL A 98 16.85 24.12 -14.67
CA VAL A 98 15.40 23.93 -14.50
C VAL A 98 14.74 25.29 -14.30
N SER A 99 14.43 25.95 -15.41
CA SER A 99 13.81 27.27 -15.45
C SER A 99 12.69 27.30 -16.50
N PRO A 100 11.63 28.10 -16.28
CA PRO A 100 10.57 28.31 -17.28
C PRO A 100 11.05 29.01 -18.56
N SER A 101 12.21 29.68 -18.54
CA SER A 101 12.70 30.47 -19.68
C SER A 101 13.51 29.68 -20.71
N VAL A 102 13.91 28.43 -20.41
CA VAL A 102 14.87 27.67 -21.23
C VAL A 102 14.18 26.81 -22.29
N SER A 103 13.17 26.04 -21.87
CA SER A 103 12.46 25.10 -22.73
C SER A 103 11.07 24.81 -22.14
N PHE A 104 10.15 24.38 -22.99
CA PHE A 104 8.86 23.86 -22.56
C PHE A 104 9.00 22.74 -21.51
N TRP A 105 9.95 21.81 -21.71
CA TRP A 105 10.15 20.68 -20.81
C TRP A 105 10.69 21.09 -19.44
N THR A 106 11.61 22.05 -19.38
CA THR A 106 12.13 22.58 -18.11
C THR A 106 11.10 23.44 -17.39
N ALA A 107 10.27 24.17 -18.13
CA ALA A 107 9.12 24.89 -17.58
C ALA A 107 8.10 23.94 -16.96
N LEU A 108 7.74 22.86 -17.68
CA LEU A 108 6.82 21.84 -17.18
C LEU A 108 7.37 21.20 -15.90
N LEU A 109 8.64 20.80 -15.90
CA LEU A 109 9.30 20.22 -14.74
C LEU A 109 9.32 21.20 -13.55
N TYR A 110 9.63 22.46 -13.79
CA TYR A 110 9.63 23.52 -12.77
C TYR A 110 8.26 23.66 -12.11
N TYR A 111 7.20 23.90 -12.90
CA TYR A 111 5.85 24.10 -12.34
C TYR A 111 5.27 22.82 -11.72
N LEU A 112 5.50 21.65 -12.31
CA LEU A 112 5.05 20.39 -11.71
C LEU A 112 5.74 20.13 -10.38
N THR A 113 7.04 20.42 -10.25
CA THR A 113 7.76 20.28 -8.98
C THR A 113 7.15 21.19 -7.91
N ILE A 114 6.81 22.44 -8.26
CA ILE A 114 6.16 23.37 -7.31
C ILE A 114 4.79 22.83 -6.88
N ILE A 115 3.93 22.49 -7.83
CA ILE A 115 2.56 22.07 -7.55
C ILE A 115 2.56 20.78 -6.72
N THR A 116 3.32 19.77 -7.15
CA THR A 116 3.36 18.47 -6.46
C THR A 116 3.97 18.58 -5.07
N GLY A 117 5.03 19.39 -4.90
CA GLY A 117 5.66 19.62 -3.61
C GLY A 117 4.74 20.36 -2.64
N VAL A 118 4.26 21.55 -3.00
CA VAL A 118 3.43 22.39 -2.12
C VAL A 118 2.12 21.69 -1.76
N VAL A 119 1.40 21.18 -2.76
CA VAL A 119 0.11 20.49 -2.54
C VAL A 119 0.34 19.16 -1.83
N GLY A 120 1.40 18.43 -2.17
CA GLY A 120 1.76 17.16 -1.54
C GLY A 120 2.03 17.33 -0.05
N PHE A 121 2.90 18.25 0.35
CA PHE A 121 3.19 18.53 1.76
C PHE A 121 1.94 19.01 2.52
N ALA A 122 1.16 19.91 1.93
CA ALA A 122 -0.04 20.45 2.57
C ALA A 122 -1.08 19.35 2.83
N ILE A 123 -1.48 18.60 1.80
CA ILE A 123 -2.54 17.58 1.92
C ILE A 123 -2.04 16.38 2.74
N ALA A 124 -0.78 15.96 2.61
CA ALA A 124 -0.22 14.88 3.43
C ALA A 124 -0.26 15.25 4.93
N THR A 125 0.18 16.47 5.28
CA THR A 125 0.23 16.94 6.67
C THR A 125 -1.17 17.04 7.27
N VAL A 126 -2.11 17.66 6.55
CA VAL A 126 -3.52 17.71 6.96
C VAL A 126 -4.09 16.30 7.14
N GLY A 127 -3.82 15.40 6.20
CA GLY A 127 -4.26 14.01 6.27
C GLY A 127 -3.74 13.28 7.53
N VAL A 128 -2.44 13.39 7.84
CA VAL A 128 -1.86 12.80 9.05
C VAL A 128 -2.50 13.38 10.31
N ILE A 129 -2.66 14.70 10.39
CA ILE A 129 -3.31 15.37 11.53
C ILE A 129 -4.75 14.86 11.71
N LEU A 130 -5.53 14.81 10.64
CA LEU A 130 -6.92 14.33 10.69
C LEU A 130 -7.03 12.87 11.12
N LEU A 131 -6.10 12.02 10.68
CA LEU A 131 -6.03 10.62 11.09
C LEU A 131 -5.64 10.50 12.57
N LEU A 132 -4.66 11.28 13.03
CA LEU A 132 -4.24 11.31 14.43
C LEU A 132 -5.36 11.81 15.33
N MET A 133 -5.99 12.93 15.00
CA MET A 133 -7.14 13.47 15.73
C MET A 133 -8.26 12.43 15.83
N ARG A 134 -8.62 11.78 14.72
CA ARG A 134 -9.67 10.75 14.77
C ARG A 134 -9.29 9.60 15.71
N ARG A 135 -8.03 9.20 15.70
CA ARG A 135 -7.52 8.11 16.53
C ARG A 135 -7.44 8.45 18.02
N VAL A 136 -7.33 9.73 18.37
CA VAL A 136 -7.36 10.22 19.75
C VAL A 136 -8.79 10.43 20.27
N PHE A 137 -9.68 10.98 19.44
CA PHE A 137 -11.00 11.45 19.86
C PHE A 137 -12.15 10.48 19.59
N ASP A 138 -12.03 9.56 18.63
CA ASP A 138 -13.07 8.56 18.34
C ASP A 138 -13.01 7.42 19.38
N PRO A 139 -14.03 7.27 20.24
CA PRO A 139 -14.00 6.30 21.35
C PRO A 139 -14.02 4.85 20.87
N VAL A 140 -14.49 4.59 19.65
CA VAL A 140 -14.46 3.25 19.05
C VAL A 140 -13.07 2.97 18.53
N LEU A 141 -12.52 3.88 17.71
CA LEU A 141 -11.20 3.68 17.11
C LEU A 141 -10.07 3.62 18.14
N LYS A 142 -10.17 4.43 19.21
CA LYS A 142 -9.20 4.45 20.31
C LYS A 142 -9.01 3.09 20.97
N LYS A 143 -10.08 2.29 21.11
CA LYS A 143 -10.02 0.94 21.70
C LYS A 143 -9.23 -0.06 20.86
N TYR A 144 -9.21 0.13 19.54
CA TYR A 144 -8.53 -0.76 18.59
C TYR A 144 -7.16 -0.23 18.13
N THR A 145 -6.71 0.90 18.69
CA THR A 145 -5.46 1.53 18.31
C THR A 145 -4.35 1.08 19.26
N THR A 146 -3.26 0.53 18.72
CA THR A 146 -2.09 0.17 19.53
C THR A 146 -1.11 1.34 19.62
N PRO A 147 -0.15 1.35 20.57
CA PRO A 147 0.85 2.43 20.68
C PRO A 147 1.64 2.64 19.38
N GLN A 148 1.90 1.57 18.62
CA GLN A 148 2.59 1.62 17.35
C GLN A 148 1.87 2.52 16.33
N GLU A 149 0.54 2.52 16.30
CA GLU A 149 -0.25 3.36 15.42
C GLU A 149 -0.12 4.85 15.69
N TYR A 150 0.07 5.25 16.96
CA TYR A 150 0.34 6.64 17.33
C TYR A 150 1.76 7.02 16.93
N PHE A 151 2.74 6.16 17.25
CA PHE A 151 4.13 6.38 16.86
C PHE A 151 4.28 6.55 15.34
N ASN A 152 3.64 5.69 14.53
CA ASN A 152 3.67 5.78 13.07
C ASN A 152 3.18 7.15 12.57
N LEU A 153 2.05 7.64 13.09
CA LEU A 153 1.49 8.93 12.67
C LEU A 153 2.33 10.11 13.16
N LEU A 154 2.90 10.03 14.36
CA LEU A 154 3.77 11.07 14.90
C LEU A 154 5.10 11.15 14.15
N LEU A 155 5.69 10.01 13.78
CA LEU A 155 6.90 9.96 12.96
C LEU A 155 6.67 10.57 11.58
N LEU A 156 5.56 10.20 10.91
CA LEU A 156 5.16 10.81 9.64
C LEU A 156 4.93 12.32 9.76
N LEU A 157 4.25 12.76 10.82
CA LEU A 157 4.03 14.17 11.08
C LEU A 157 5.34 14.92 11.28
N ALA A 158 6.27 14.37 12.06
CA ALA A 158 7.58 14.97 12.30
C ALA A 158 8.41 15.08 11.00
N ALA A 159 8.43 14.03 10.17
CA ALA A 159 9.11 14.06 8.88
C ALA A 159 8.50 15.11 7.92
N LEU A 160 7.17 15.21 7.88
CA LEU A 160 6.47 16.21 7.07
C LEU A 160 6.70 17.64 7.58
N SER A 161 6.61 17.87 8.90
CA SER A 161 6.81 19.19 9.51
C SER A 161 8.24 19.69 9.35
N THR A 162 9.24 18.81 9.52
CA THR A 162 10.64 19.18 9.25
C THR A 162 10.90 19.40 7.77
N GLY A 163 10.28 18.63 6.88
CA GLY A 163 10.35 18.87 5.44
C GLY A 163 9.78 20.24 5.07
N ILE A 164 8.61 20.59 5.61
CA ILE A 164 8.04 21.94 5.43
C ILE A 164 9.01 23.00 5.95
N ALA A 165 9.61 22.82 7.13
CA ALA A 165 10.55 23.78 7.69
C ALA A 165 11.81 23.97 6.83
N VAL A 166 12.33 22.92 6.22
CA VAL A 166 13.48 22.98 5.30
C VAL A 166 13.12 23.66 3.98
N TRP A 167 11.94 23.38 3.42
CA TRP A 167 11.60 23.79 2.06
C TRP A 167 10.78 25.09 1.96
N ILE A 168 10.17 25.56 3.05
CA ILE A 168 9.38 26.81 3.03
C ILE A 168 10.14 28.06 2.56
N PRO A 169 11.47 28.22 2.80
CA PRO A 169 12.19 29.38 2.29
C PRO A 169 12.35 29.39 0.77
N ASP A 170 12.24 28.23 0.11
CA ASP A 170 12.38 28.09 -1.34
C ASP A 170 11.25 27.22 -1.93
N LEU A 171 10.14 27.88 -2.26
CA LEU A 171 9.00 27.22 -2.89
C LEU A 171 9.23 26.86 -4.36
N SER A 172 10.34 27.30 -4.97
CA SER A 172 10.76 26.82 -6.29
C SER A 172 11.43 25.45 -6.23
N PHE A 173 11.79 25.00 -5.02
CA PHE A 173 12.49 23.76 -4.73
C PHE A 173 13.84 23.64 -5.48
N ALA A 174 14.49 24.76 -5.80
CA ALA A 174 15.84 24.78 -6.35
C ALA A 174 16.85 24.21 -5.34
N ALA A 175 16.76 24.61 -4.06
CA ALA A 175 17.57 24.06 -2.99
C ALA A 175 17.35 22.55 -2.82
N ALA A 176 16.12 22.07 -3.03
CA ALA A 176 15.81 20.63 -2.97
C ALA A 176 16.43 19.87 -4.15
N ARG A 177 16.39 20.41 -5.38
CA ARG A 177 17.08 19.83 -6.54
C ARG A 177 18.59 19.80 -6.34
N GLN A 178 19.16 20.89 -5.83
CA GLN A 178 20.58 20.97 -5.50
C GLN A 178 20.98 19.94 -4.45
N LEU A 179 20.16 19.75 -3.40
CA LEU A 179 20.38 18.70 -2.41
C LEU A 179 20.41 17.31 -3.06
N VAL A 180 19.44 17.00 -3.93
CA VAL A 180 19.41 15.71 -4.63
C VAL A 180 20.65 15.54 -5.51
N ALA A 181 21.08 16.60 -6.22
CA ALA A 181 22.34 16.57 -6.97
C ALA A 181 23.54 16.27 -6.07
N GLN A 182 23.63 16.92 -4.91
CA GLN A 182 24.69 16.68 -3.92
C GLN A 182 24.66 15.26 -3.32
N ILE A 183 23.47 14.69 -3.12
CA ILE A 183 23.32 13.29 -2.69
C ILE A 183 23.87 12.35 -3.78
N LEU A 184 23.54 12.60 -5.05
CA LEU A 184 24.02 11.80 -6.17
C LEU A 184 25.54 11.91 -6.37
N THR A 185 26.13 13.06 -6.07
CA THR A 185 27.59 13.30 -6.17
C THR A 185 28.33 13.06 -4.86
N LEU A 186 27.65 12.59 -3.80
CA LEU A 186 28.22 12.35 -2.47
C LEU A 186 28.95 13.56 -1.86
N SER A 187 28.40 14.76 -2.07
CA SER A 187 29.00 16.04 -1.68
C SER A 187 28.06 16.91 -0.86
N VAL A 188 27.19 16.29 -0.05
CA VAL A 188 26.18 16.98 0.77
C VAL A 188 26.85 17.78 1.89
N VAL A 189 26.49 19.06 2.00
CA VAL A 189 26.91 19.92 3.11
C VAL A 189 25.65 20.47 3.78
N PRO A 190 25.11 19.78 4.81
CA PRO A 190 23.83 20.14 5.38
C PRO A 190 23.95 21.13 6.53
N ASP A 191 22.97 22.02 6.66
CA ASP A 191 22.74 22.77 7.90
C ASP A 191 22.05 21.89 8.96
N ILE A 192 21.93 22.40 10.19
CA ILE A 192 21.36 21.65 11.32
C ILE A 192 19.91 21.22 11.04
N MET A 193 19.08 22.08 10.43
CA MET A 193 17.68 21.75 10.17
C MET A 193 17.57 20.66 9.10
N LEU A 194 18.40 20.74 8.06
CA LEU A 194 18.49 19.72 7.03
C LEU A 194 18.99 18.39 7.58
N VAL A 195 19.97 18.38 8.50
CA VAL A 195 20.40 17.14 9.19
C VAL A 195 19.23 16.50 9.93
N ILE A 196 18.48 17.27 10.72
CA ILE A 196 17.31 16.77 11.45
C ILE A 196 16.28 16.17 10.48
N HIS A 197 15.98 16.87 9.39
CA HIS A 197 15.03 16.39 8.39
C HIS A 197 15.49 15.09 7.72
N LEU A 198 16.76 15.02 7.29
CA LEU A 198 17.33 13.84 6.65
C LEU A 198 17.32 12.63 7.59
N LEU A 199 17.69 12.80 8.86
CA LEU A 199 17.63 11.73 9.86
C LEU A 199 16.20 11.23 10.07
N LEU A 200 15.22 12.13 10.21
CA LEU A 200 13.81 11.73 10.35
C LEU A 200 13.28 11.04 9.10
N ALA A 201 13.63 11.51 7.91
CA ALA A 201 13.25 10.91 6.64
C ALA A 201 13.85 9.50 6.52
N GLU A 202 15.14 9.33 6.82
CA GLU A 202 15.83 8.04 6.79
C GLU A 202 15.23 7.03 7.79
N VAL A 203 15.05 7.45 9.04
CA VAL A 203 14.37 6.63 10.07
C VAL A 203 12.98 6.22 9.60
N THR A 204 12.22 7.12 9.00
CA THR A 204 10.90 6.83 8.45
C THR A 204 10.97 5.77 7.35
N LEU A 205 11.87 5.92 6.39
CA LEU A 205 12.02 4.99 5.27
C LEU A 205 12.46 3.59 5.73
N ILE A 206 13.40 3.49 6.66
CA ILE A 206 13.86 2.22 7.24
C ILE A 206 12.76 1.55 8.06
N TYR A 207 11.94 2.34 8.76
CA TYR A 207 10.89 1.83 9.64
C TYR A 207 9.60 1.40 8.91
N ILE A 208 9.32 1.93 7.72
CA ILE A 208 8.11 1.58 6.95
C ILE A 208 7.99 0.06 6.68
N PRO A 209 8.99 -0.62 6.08
CA PRO A 209 8.86 -2.03 5.69
C PRO A 209 8.52 -3.01 6.83
N PRO A 210 9.19 -2.96 8.00
CA PRO A 210 8.86 -3.89 9.10
C PRO A 210 7.62 -3.48 9.91
N SER A 211 7.07 -2.28 9.70
CA SER A 211 5.91 -1.77 10.46
C SER A 211 4.58 -2.07 9.76
N LYS A 212 3.47 -1.77 10.46
CA LYS A 212 2.11 -1.80 9.87
C LYS A 212 1.93 -0.82 8.69
N MET A 213 2.87 0.11 8.46
CA MET A 213 2.82 1.02 7.30
C MET A 213 3.17 0.32 5.98
N GLY A 214 3.95 -0.77 6.01
CA GLY A 214 4.28 -1.60 4.84
C GLY A 214 3.09 -2.37 4.24
N HIS A 215 1.88 -2.15 4.73
CA HIS A 215 0.68 -2.88 4.30
C HIS A 215 0.41 -2.75 2.79
N TYR A 216 0.84 -1.69 2.11
CA TYR A 216 0.66 -1.54 0.66
C TYR A 216 1.41 -2.63 -0.14
N VAL A 217 2.61 -3.03 0.31
CA VAL A 217 3.37 -4.15 -0.27
C VAL A 217 2.60 -5.44 -0.08
N GLY A 218 2.12 -5.68 1.16
CA GLY A 218 1.25 -6.80 1.48
C GLY A 218 0.02 -6.83 0.58
N LYS A 219 -0.69 -5.70 0.41
CA LYS A 219 -1.90 -5.63 -0.43
C LYS A 219 -1.61 -6.09 -1.87
N TYR A 220 -0.57 -5.52 -2.50
CA TYR A 220 -0.22 -5.86 -3.88
C TYR A 220 0.13 -7.35 -4.05
N PHE A 221 1.01 -7.89 -3.20
CA PHE A 221 1.51 -9.25 -3.35
C PHE A 221 0.62 -10.34 -2.75
N THR A 222 -0.38 -10.00 -1.93
CA THR A 222 -1.14 -11.03 -1.20
C THR A 222 -2.64 -11.01 -1.47
N TYR A 223 -3.23 -9.92 -1.99
CA TYR A 223 -4.68 -9.88 -2.23
C TYR A 223 -5.15 -10.97 -3.19
N HIS A 224 -4.41 -11.21 -4.25
CA HIS A 224 -4.70 -12.26 -5.24
C HIS A 224 -4.60 -13.69 -4.66
N LYS A 225 -3.88 -13.89 -3.55
CA LYS A 225 -3.71 -15.20 -2.89
C LYS A 225 -4.53 -15.39 -1.62
N ILE A 226 -5.00 -14.30 -1.01
CA ILE A 226 -5.70 -14.34 0.27
C ILE A 226 -7.17 -14.00 0.07
N LEU A 227 -7.47 -12.89 -0.62
CA LEU A 227 -8.83 -12.39 -0.71
C LEU A 227 -9.56 -12.89 -1.96
N TRP A 228 -8.84 -13.04 -3.07
CA TRP A 228 -9.42 -13.37 -4.37
C TRP A 228 -9.04 -14.77 -4.86
N GLU A 229 -8.44 -15.57 -3.99
CA GLU A 229 -8.12 -16.95 -4.31
C GLU A 229 -9.41 -17.76 -4.29
N ASN A 230 -9.85 -18.18 -5.48
CA ASN A 230 -11.08 -18.91 -5.65
C ASN A 230 -10.96 -20.11 -6.61
N GLU A 231 -9.76 -20.68 -6.79
CA GLU A 231 -9.56 -21.83 -7.66
C GLU A 231 -10.36 -23.05 -7.14
N PRO A 232 -11.23 -23.68 -7.95
CA PRO A 232 -11.99 -24.83 -7.51
C PRO A 232 -11.12 -26.06 -7.31
N ASN A 233 -11.52 -26.94 -6.39
CA ASN A 233 -10.92 -28.26 -6.25
C ASN A 233 -11.57 -29.25 -7.24
N LEU A 234 -10.98 -29.38 -8.42
CA LEU A 234 -11.42 -30.33 -9.46
C LEU A 234 -10.48 -31.55 -9.52
N ALA A 235 -10.98 -32.68 -10.01
CA ALA A 235 -10.17 -33.87 -10.22
C ALA A 235 -9.00 -33.59 -11.19
N GLY A 236 -7.79 -34.00 -10.80
CA GLY A 236 -6.54 -33.75 -11.52
C GLY A 236 -6.03 -32.31 -11.44
N SER A 237 -6.64 -31.45 -10.63
CA SER A 237 -6.22 -30.05 -10.50
C SER A 237 -5.06 -29.89 -9.52
N PRO A 238 -4.23 -28.84 -9.65
CA PRO A 238 -3.22 -28.50 -8.65
C PRO A 238 -3.79 -28.23 -7.25
N MET A 239 -5.08 -27.90 -7.17
CA MET A 239 -5.77 -27.74 -5.89
C MET A 239 -6.01 -29.09 -5.21
N GLU A 240 -6.34 -30.13 -5.98
CA GLU A 240 -6.50 -31.49 -5.46
C GLU A 240 -5.19 -32.02 -4.88
N ASP A 241 -4.06 -31.74 -5.52
CA ASP A 241 -2.73 -32.12 -5.01
C ASP A 241 -2.44 -31.45 -3.66
N LYS A 242 -2.79 -30.17 -3.50
CA LYS A 242 -2.66 -29.45 -2.22
C LYS A 242 -3.56 -30.04 -1.15
N VAL A 243 -4.77 -30.45 -1.51
CA VAL A 243 -5.71 -31.11 -0.59
C VAL A 243 -5.16 -32.47 -0.15
N LYS A 244 -4.71 -33.31 -1.09
CA LYS A 244 -4.10 -34.61 -0.80
C LYS A 244 -2.88 -34.47 0.10
N ALA A 245 -2.00 -33.51 -0.20
CA ALA A 245 -0.83 -33.22 0.64
C ALA A 245 -1.24 -32.76 2.05
N ALA A 246 -2.27 -31.92 2.17
CA ALA A 246 -2.78 -31.47 3.47
C ALA A 246 -3.43 -32.61 4.27
N LEU A 247 -4.14 -33.53 3.61
CA LEU A 247 -4.77 -34.70 4.24
C LEU A 247 -3.75 -35.79 4.62
N ALA A 248 -2.64 -35.88 3.90
CA ALA A 248 -1.54 -36.79 4.23
C ALA A 248 -0.81 -36.40 5.53
N ASN A 249 -0.93 -35.14 5.98
CA ASN A 249 -0.39 -34.72 7.26
C ASN A 249 -1.16 -35.39 8.40
N LYS A 250 -0.53 -36.36 9.04
CA LYS A 250 -1.04 -36.96 10.27
C LYS A 250 -0.83 -35.97 11.43
N PRO A 251 -1.86 -35.66 12.23
CA PRO A 251 -1.69 -34.84 13.40
C PRO A 251 -0.70 -35.52 14.38
N ALA A 252 0.35 -34.81 14.75
CA ALA A 252 1.34 -35.29 15.73
C ALA A 252 0.81 -35.23 17.18
N THR A 253 -0.30 -34.55 17.38
CA THR A 253 -0.93 -34.32 18.69
C THR A 253 -2.38 -34.77 18.66
N SER A 254 -2.81 -35.54 19.64
CA SER A 254 -4.23 -35.87 19.84
C SER A 254 -4.95 -34.74 20.57
N TRP A 255 -6.23 -34.56 20.28
CA TRP A 255 -7.07 -33.61 21.01
C TRP A 255 -7.22 -34.07 22.46
N GLY A 256 -6.90 -33.22 23.44
CA GLY A 256 -6.89 -33.59 24.86
C GLY A 256 -8.28 -33.73 25.51
N ALA A 257 -9.37 -33.51 24.76
CA ALA A 257 -10.71 -33.63 25.32
C ALA A 257 -11.14 -35.12 25.42
N PRO A 258 -11.66 -35.57 26.57
CA PRO A 258 -11.91 -36.98 26.85
C PRO A 258 -12.96 -37.67 25.96
N HIS A 259 -13.74 -36.90 25.18
CA HIS A 259 -14.77 -37.43 24.28
C HIS A 259 -14.29 -37.73 22.86
N ILE A 260 -13.03 -37.41 22.52
CA ILE A 260 -12.43 -37.76 21.23
C ILE A 260 -11.35 -38.82 21.50
N GLN A 261 -11.73 -40.09 21.44
CA GLN A 261 -10.76 -41.20 21.45
C GLN A 261 -10.27 -41.43 20.03
N ASN A 262 -8.96 -41.58 19.86
CA ASN A 262 -8.39 -41.94 18.56
C ASN A 262 -8.94 -43.30 18.11
N PRO A 263 -9.37 -43.47 16.85
CA PRO A 263 -9.81 -44.77 16.37
C PRO A 263 -8.65 -45.79 16.46
N PRO A 264 -8.92 -47.06 16.82
CA PRO A 264 -7.90 -48.09 16.87
C PRO A 264 -7.25 -48.26 15.48
N ALA A 265 -5.96 -48.57 15.46
CA ALA A 265 -5.24 -48.84 14.22
C ALA A 265 -5.90 -50.04 13.48
N PRO A 266 -5.98 -50.01 12.14
CA PRO A 266 -6.55 -51.13 11.39
C PRO A 266 -5.69 -52.39 11.61
N GLU A 267 -6.36 -53.51 11.91
CA GLU A 267 -5.71 -54.82 12.04
C GLU A 267 -5.10 -55.26 10.70
N ALA A 268 -3.90 -55.85 10.79
CA ALA A 268 -3.08 -56.29 9.66
C ALA A 268 -3.50 -57.65 9.10
#